data_AF-A0A7L4NT05-F1
#
_entry.id   AF-A0A7L4NT05-F1
#
_cell.length_a   1.000
_cell.length_b   1.000
_cell.length_c   1.000
_cell.angle_alpha   90.00
_cell.angle_beta   90.00
_cell.angle_gamma   90.00
#
_symmetry.space_group_name_H-M   'P 1'
#
loop_
_entity.id
_entity.type
_entity.pdbx_description
1 polymer ?
#
loop_
_entity_poly.entity_id
_entity_poly.type
_entity_poly.pdbx_seq_one_letter_code
_entity_poly.pdbx_strand_id
1 'polypeptide(L)' 'VNVCKHLTSCFAVMGVPQQIKTDNGPAYGCACVRECLTSWGVKHVTGICHSPTDQAIIERTHHT' A
#
# COMPACT_ATOMS: atom_id res chain seq x y z
N VAL A 1 -9.96 -4.76 -11.10
CA VAL A 1 -10.75 -4.35 -9.93
C VAL A 1 -9.87 -3.40 -9.11
N ASN A 2 -10.23 -2.12 -9.09
CA ASN A 2 -9.35 -1.00 -8.72
C ASN A 2 -8.81 -1.13 -7.29
N VAL A 3 -7.48 -1.16 -7.12
CA VAL A 3 -6.77 -1.19 -5.82
C VAL A 3 -7.34 -0.15 -4.84
N CYS A 4 -7.73 1.02 -5.35
CA CYS A 4 -8.47 2.04 -4.60
C CYS A 4 -9.76 1.56 -3.93
N LYS A 5 -10.61 0.80 -4.65
CA LYS A 5 -11.86 0.28 -4.09
C LYS A 5 -11.59 -0.70 -2.95
N HIS A 6 -10.55 -1.51 -3.11
CA HIS A 6 -10.11 -2.44 -2.06
C HIS A 6 -9.57 -1.66 -0.84
N LEU A 7 -8.70 -0.67 -1.06
CA LEU A 7 -8.17 0.18 0.01
C LEU A 7 -9.29 0.92 0.77
N THR A 8 -10.27 1.48 0.06
CA THR A 8 -11.43 2.14 0.67
C THR A 8 -12.25 1.17 1.52
N SER A 9 -12.48 -0.06 1.04
CA SER A 9 -13.16 -1.08 1.83
C SER A 9 -12.37 -1.45 3.09
N CYS A 10 -11.04 -1.58 2.99
CA CYS A 10 -10.19 -1.87 4.12
C CYS A 10 -10.16 -0.73 5.15
N PHE A 11 -10.14 0.53 4.70
CA PHE A 11 -10.20 1.70 5.61
C PHE A 11 -11.55 1.81 6.32
N ALA A 12 -12.64 1.43 5.67
CA ALA A 12 -13.95 1.39 6.31
C ALA A 12 -14.01 0.35 7.44
N VAL A 13 -13.27 -0.77 7.32
CA VAL A 13 -13.27 -1.86 8.30
C VAL A 13 -12.24 -1.64 9.41
N MET A 14 -11.03 -1.19 9.08
CA MET A 14 -9.89 -1.09 10.01
C MET A 14 -9.58 0.35 10.46
N GLY A 15 -10.25 1.35 9.87
CA GLY A 15 -9.92 2.76 10.04
C GLY A 15 -8.89 3.26 9.03
N VAL A 16 -8.76 4.59 8.93
CA VAL A 16 -7.81 5.24 8.01
C VAL A 16 -6.41 5.21 8.65
N PRO A 17 -5.43 4.52 8.05
CA PRO A 17 -4.06 4.50 8.57
C PRO A 17 -3.35 5.84 8.31
N GLN A 18 -2.45 6.25 9.20
CA GLN A 18 -1.67 7.48 9.01
C GLN A 18 -0.58 7.33 7.94
N GLN A 19 -0.08 6.11 7.75
CA GLN A 19 0.99 5.80 6.79
C GLN A 19 0.76 4.41 6.19
N ILE A 20 0.99 4.30 4.88
CA ILE A 20 1.02 3.02 4.17
C ILE A 20 2.35 2.88 3.47
N LYS A 21 3.02 1.74 3.71
CA LYS A 21 4.20 1.33 2.96
C LYS A 21 3.82 0.22 1.98
N THR A 22 4.02 0.45 0.69
CA THR A 22 3.81 -0.58 -0.35
C THR A 22 5.09 -0.81 -1.12
N ASP A 23 5.17 -1.98 -1.76
CA ASP A 23 6.19 -2.23 -2.77
C ASP A 23 5.98 -1.33 -4.01
N ASN A 24 7.04 -1.17 -4.81
CA ASN A 24 7.02 -0.44 -6.08
C ASN A 24 6.50 -1.27 -7.24
N GLY A 25 5.81 -2.38 -6.97
CA GLY A 25 5.20 -3.19 -8.00
C GLY A 25 4.28 -2.36 -8.89
N PRO A 26 4.14 -2.73 -10.17
CA PRO A 26 3.40 -1.94 -11.16
C PRO A 26 1.94 -1.66 -10.74
N ALA A 27 1.35 -2.46 -9.85
CA ALA A 27 0.01 -2.24 -9.32
C ALA A 27 -0.07 -1.13 -8.26
N TYR A 28 0.98 -0.94 -7.44
CA TYR A 28 1.04 0.03 -6.33
C TYR A 28 1.84 1.29 -6.67
N GLY A 29 2.65 1.24 -7.73
CA GLY A 29 3.31 2.40 -8.34
C GLY A 29 2.41 3.23 -9.27
N CYS A 30 1.20 2.77 -9.58
CA CYS A 30 0.25 3.50 -10.42
C CYS A 30 -0.20 4.82 -9.77
N ALA A 31 -0.30 5.88 -10.58
CA ALA A 31 -0.79 7.20 -10.16
C ALA A 31 -2.15 7.13 -9.45
N CYS A 32 -3.04 6.24 -9.89
CA CYS A 32 -4.35 6.01 -9.28
C CYS A 32 -4.27 5.63 -7.79
N VAL A 33 -3.31 4.79 -7.39
CA VAL A 33 -3.12 4.39 -5.98
C VAL A 33 -2.61 5.56 -5.16
N ARG A 34 -1.68 6.34 -5.72
CA ARG A 34 -1.16 7.55 -5.09
C ARG A 34 -2.27 8.58 -4.87
N GLU A 35 -3.07 8.86 -5.89
CA GLU A 35 -4.20 9.79 -5.81
C GLU A 35 -5.23 9.34 -4.77
N CYS A 36 -5.53 8.04 -4.71
CA CYS A 36 -6.41 7.50 -3.67
C CYS A 36 -5.82 7.76 -2.28
N LEU A 37 -4.57 7.38 -2.02
CA LEU A 37 -3.94 7.58 -0.71
C LEU A 37 -3.87 9.06 -0.32
N THR A 38 -3.57 9.95 -1.28
CA THR A 38 -3.62 11.40 -1.07
C THR A 38 -5.02 11.89 -0.72
N SER A 39 -6.06 11.42 -1.40
CA SER A 39 -7.45 11.78 -1.10
C SER A 39 -7.90 11.36 0.31
N TRP A 40 -7.30 10.29 0.85
CA TRP A 40 -7.55 9.84 2.22
C TRP A 40 -6.63 10.49 3.27
N GLY A 41 -5.68 11.35 2.86
CA GLY A 41 -4.71 11.99 3.76
C GLY A 41 -3.64 11.02 4.28
N VAL A 42 -3.47 9.86 3.63
CA VAL A 42 -2.53 8.83 4.07
C VAL A 42 -1.15 9.10 3.47
N LYS A 43 -0.11 9.12 4.32
CA LYS A 43 1.26 9.21 3.84
C LYS A 43 1.66 7.90 3.15
N HIS A 44 1.82 7.95 1.83
CA HIS A 44 2.32 6.80 1.07
C HIS A 44 3.85 6.80 1.07
N VAL A 45 4.44 5.72 1.58
CA VAL A 45 5.88 5.47 1.53
C VAL A 45 6.10 4.32 0.56
N THR A 46 6.63 4.61 -0.61
CA THR A 46 7.14 3.57 -1.50
C THR A 46 8.39 2.96 -0.88
N GLY A 47 8.40 1.64 -0.66
CA GLY A 47 9.62 0.95 -0.27
C GLY A 47 10.71 1.13 -1.33
N ILE A 48 11.98 0.98 -0.96
CA ILE A 48 13.07 0.92 -1.93
C ILE A 48 12.86 -0.36 -2.75
N CYS A 49 12.82 -0.25 -4.08
CA CYS A 49 12.83 -1.43 -4.95
C CYS A 49 14.07 -2.26 -4.61
N HIS A 50 13.87 -3.51 -4.18
CA HIS A 50 14.91 -4.53 -3.94
C HIS A 50 15.77 -4.40 -2.67
N SER A 51 15.26 -3.83 -1.57
CA SER A 51 15.92 -4.06 -0.27
C SER A 51 15.28 -5.27 0.41
N PRO A 52 15.96 -6.44 0.49
CA PRO A 52 15.38 -7.67 1.04
C PRO A 52 14.93 -7.51 2.51
N THR A 53 15.54 -6.58 3.24
CA THR A 53 15.20 -6.32 4.65
C THR A 53 13.86 -5.59 4.82
N ASP A 54 13.53 -4.66 3.90
CA ASP A 54 12.30 -3.86 3.97
C ASP A 54 11.06 -4.64 3.49
N GLN A 55 11.29 -5.66 2.68
CA GLN A 55 10.24 -6.50 2.07
C GLN A 55 9.98 -7.79 2.87
N ALA A 56 10.93 -8.20 3.73
CA ALA A 56 10.85 -9.41 4.55
C ALA A 56 9.60 -9.48 5.44
N ILE A 57 9.08 -8.35 5.94
CA ILE A 57 7.85 -8.34 6.76
C ILE A 57 6.63 -8.71 5.92
N ILE A 58 6.53 -8.15 4.71
CA ILE A 58 5.40 -8.38 3.79
C ILE A 58 5.50 -9.79 3.18
N GLU A 59 6.70 -10.21 2.80
CA GLU A 59 6.93 -11.57 2.26
C GLU A 59 6.68 -12.66 3.30
N ARG A 60 7.02 -12.42 4.57
CA ARG A 60 6.70 -13.37 5.66
C ARG A 60 5.21 -13.54 5.87
N THR A 61 4.40 -12.50 5.67
CA THR A 61 2.93 -12.61 5.74
C THR A 61 2.30 -13.32 4.54
N HIS A 62 2.97 -13.39 3.39
CA HIS A 62 2.49 -14.16 2.23
C HIS A 62 2.86 -15.65 2.29
N HIS A 63 3.69 -16.07 3.25
CA HIS A 63 4.11 -17.46 3.39
C HIS A 63 3.24 -18.20 4.40
N THR A 64 1.97 -18.42 4.05
CA THR A 64 1.10 -19.43 4.67
C THR A 64 0.40 -20.21 3.56
#